data_AF-A0A2E1KLN2-F1
#
_entry.id   AF-A0A2E1KLN2-F1
#
_cell.length_a   1.000
_cell.length_b   1.000
_cell.length_c   1.000
_cell.angle_alpha   90.00
_cell.angle_beta   90.00
_cell.angle_gamma   90.00
#
_symmetry.space_group_name_H-M   'P 1'
#
loop_
_entity.id
_entity.type
_entity.pdbx_description
1 polymer ?
#
loop_
_entity_poly.entity_id
_entity_poly.type
_entity_poly.pdbx_seq_one_letter_code
_entity_poly.pdbx_strand_id
1 'polypeptide(L)'
;MNQPRKLPSAPNQPDRRAFIAGTVASAAAASSAFANHPAASTNRPMSIDQEKPSFELSELSIDQLQEQIKSGEASSRSLVDKYIERIEQIDDQLRSVIELNPDARAIAEEMDRERSAGHSRGPLHGIPVMVKDNIDSADKMKTAAGSLALVDAPTPR
;
A
#
# COMPACT_ATOMS: atom_id res chain seq x y z
N MET A 1 10.59 -12.60 67.42
CA MET A 1 9.55 -11.60 67.13
C MET A 1 10.02 -10.75 65.95
N ASN A 2 9.77 -11.16 64.70
CA ASN A 2 10.20 -10.41 63.50
C ASN A 2 8.98 -10.02 62.66
N GLN A 3 8.92 -8.76 62.22
CA GLN A 3 7.85 -8.26 61.35
C GLN A 3 8.17 -8.50 59.86
N PRO A 4 7.16 -8.65 58.99
CA PRO A 4 7.37 -8.78 57.55
C PRO A 4 7.84 -7.44 56.93
N ARG A 5 8.76 -7.50 55.96
CA ARG A 5 9.15 -6.32 55.19
C ARG A 5 8.03 -5.92 54.23
N LYS A 6 7.62 -4.65 54.23
CA LYS A 6 6.80 -4.09 53.14
C LYS A 6 7.64 -4.02 51.85
N LEU A 7 7.03 -4.39 50.73
CA LEU A 7 7.54 -4.08 49.40
C LEU A 7 7.28 -2.59 49.07
N PRO A 8 8.13 -1.94 48.26
CA PRO A 8 7.90 -0.57 47.82
C PRO A 8 6.72 -0.49 46.83
N SER A 9 5.95 0.60 46.91
CA SER A 9 4.85 0.89 45.98
C SER A 9 5.35 1.34 44.61
N ALA A 10 4.67 0.93 43.54
CA ALA A 10 4.97 1.37 42.18
C ALA A 10 4.80 2.90 41.99
N PRO A 11 5.55 3.53 41.07
CA PRO A 11 5.43 4.96 40.80
C PRO A 11 4.09 5.30 40.15
N ASN A 12 3.56 6.47 40.50
CA ASN A 12 2.24 6.94 40.07
C ASN A 12 2.24 7.31 38.57
N GLN A 13 1.45 6.63 37.75
CA GLN A 13 1.28 7.00 36.34
C GLN A 13 0.35 8.23 36.22
N PRO A 14 0.70 9.26 35.44
CA PRO A 14 -0.16 10.43 35.28
C PRO A 14 -1.46 10.09 34.54
N ASP A 15 -2.60 10.51 35.09
CA ASP A 15 -3.91 10.34 34.44
C ASP A 15 -3.94 11.10 33.10
N ARG A 16 -4.35 10.39 32.04
CA ARG A 16 -4.46 10.90 30.66
C ARG A 16 -5.35 12.15 30.57
N ARG A 17 -6.25 12.36 31.55
CA ARG A 17 -7.12 13.54 31.64
C ARG A 17 -6.38 14.84 31.99
N ALA A 18 -5.20 14.78 32.63
CA ALA A 18 -4.45 15.98 33.00
C ALA A 18 -3.83 16.71 31.80
N PHE A 19 -3.60 16.02 30.67
CA PHE A 19 -2.84 16.55 29.54
C PHE A 19 -3.65 17.50 28.63
N ILE A 20 -4.98 17.51 28.72
CA ILE A 20 -5.87 18.30 27.83
C ILE A 20 -6.24 19.66 28.45
N ALA A 21 -5.94 19.91 29.73
CA ALA A 21 -6.44 21.05 30.49
C ALA A 21 -5.48 22.27 30.58
N GLY A 22 -4.42 22.32 29.77
CA GLY A 22 -3.15 22.94 30.22
C GLY A 22 -2.42 23.98 29.35
N THR A 23 -3.04 24.69 28.39
CA THR A 23 -2.45 25.95 27.84
C THR A 23 -3.51 26.92 27.31
N VAL A 24 -3.83 27.98 28.06
CA VAL A 24 -4.61 29.15 27.60
C VAL A 24 -4.07 30.43 28.27
N ALA A 25 -3.88 31.50 27.47
CA ALA A 25 -3.42 32.86 27.85
C ALA A 25 -1.96 32.96 28.39
N SER A 26 -1.19 34.05 28.19
CA SER A 26 -1.37 35.34 27.46
C SER A 26 -0.06 35.63 26.65
N ALA A 27 0.30 36.78 26.06
CA ALA A 27 -0.24 38.14 25.81
C ALA A 27 0.68 38.81 24.74
N ALA A 28 0.39 39.95 24.08
CA ALA A 28 -0.86 40.65 23.75
C ALA A 28 -0.56 41.80 22.74
N ALA A 29 -1.60 42.29 22.04
CA ALA A 29 -1.75 43.60 21.36
C ALA A 29 -0.54 44.31 20.68
N ALA A 30 -0.58 44.40 19.35
CA ALA A 30 0.00 45.51 18.56
C ALA A 30 -0.90 45.83 17.35
N SER A 31 -1.05 47.11 17.02
CA SER A 31 -2.21 47.61 16.25
C SER A 31 -2.09 47.55 14.72
N SER A 32 -3.23 47.27 14.07
CA SER A 32 -3.69 47.85 12.80
C SER A 32 -2.65 48.13 11.69
N ALA A 33 -2.43 47.15 10.81
CA ALA A 33 -1.84 47.37 9.49
C ALA A 33 -2.52 46.49 8.43
N PHE A 34 -3.79 46.75 8.11
CA PHE A 34 -4.44 46.19 6.91
C PHE A 34 -3.89 46.88 5.64
N ALA A 35 -2.61 46.63 5.36
CA ALA A 35 -1.89 47.14 4.21
C ALA A 35 -2.39 46.46 2.93
N ASN A 36 -3.35 47.12 2.30
CA ASN A 36 -4.09 46.73 1.11
C ASN A 36 -3.19 46.12 0.01
N HIS A 37 -3.05 44.80 0.00
CA HIS A 37 -2.42 44.08 -1.11
C HIS A 37 -3.49 43.85 -2.18
N PRO A 38 -3.34 44.41 -3.40
CA PRO A 38 -4.22 44.05 -4.49
C PRO A 38 -4.03 42.56 -4.76
N ALA A 39 -5.11 41.78 -4.63
CA ALA A 39 -5.14 40.38 -5.02
C ALA A 39 -5.07 40.28 -6.54
N ALA A 40 -3.86 40.47 -7.09
CA ALA A 40 -3.53 40.28 -8.48
C ALA A 40 -3.67 38.78 -8.80
N SER A 41 -4.91 38.37 -9.08
CA SER A 41 -5.22 37.04 -9.62
C SER A 41 -4.62 36.93 -11.01
N THR A 42 -3.32 36.67 -11.06
CA THR A 42 -2.62 36.24 -12.27
C THR A 42 -3.14 34.85 -12.59
N ASN A 43 -4.24 34.82 -13.32
CA ASN A 43 -4.93 33.63 -13.77
C ASN A 43 -4.06 32.93 -14.84
N ARG A 44 -2.91 32.40 -14.40
CA ARG A 44 -2.08 31.51 -15.22
C ARG A 44 -2.96 30.30 -15.55
N PRO A 45 -3.19 29.99 -16.84
CA PRO A 45 -3.69 28.67 -17.18
C PRO A 45 -2.70 27.67 -16.58
N MET A 46 -3.21 26.74 -15.77
CA MET A 46 -2.39 25.68 -15.21
C MET A 46 -2.11 24.70 -16.35
N SER A 47 -0.99 24.89 -17.05
CA SER A 47 -0.54 23.98 -18.11
C SER A 47 -0.34 22.59 -17.53
N ILE A 48 -1.32 21.71 -17.71
CA ILE A 48 -1.22 20.29 -17.36
C ILE A 48 -0.48 19.53 -18.48
N ASP A 49 0.57 20.16 -19.01
CA ASP A 49 1.61 19.52 -19.82
C ASP A 49 2.58 18.82 -18.87
N GLN A 50 2.00 17.88 -18.13
CA GLN A 50 2.70 16.90 -17.32
C GLN A 50 2.33 15.55 -17.91
N GLU A 51 3.13 15.10 -18.88
CA GLU A 51 3.16 13.71 -19.31
C GLU A 51 3.52 12.85 -18.10
N LYS A 52 2.49 12.42 -17.36
CA LYS A 52 2.63 11.32 -16.40
C LYS A 52 3.20 10.13 -17.18
N PRO A 53 4.22 9.43 -16.68
CA PRO A 53 4.68 8.19 -17.27
C PRO A 53 3.50 7.25 -17.51
N SER A 54 3.15 7.03 -18.77
CA SER A 54 2.02 6.21 -19.17
C SER A 54 2.41 4.75 -18.94
N PHE A 55 1.93 4.18 -17.83
CA PHE A 55 2.12 2.77 -17.56
C PHE A 55 1.42 1.95 -18.66
N GLU A 56 2.19 1.12 -19.37
CA GLU A 56 1.75 0.49 -20.62
C GLU A 56 0.57 -0.49 -20.47
N LEU A 57 0.31 -0.98 -19.24
CA LEU A 57 -0.83 -1.85 -18.94
C LEU A 57 -2.03 -1.10 -18.32
N SER A 58 -2.00 0.23 -18.24
CA SER A 58 -3.14 1.02 -17.74
C SER A 58 -4.35 0.88 -18.65
N GLU A 59 -5.53 0.72 -18.04
CA GLU A 59 -6.84 0.55 -18.70
C GLU A 59 -6.95 -0.63 -19.69
N LEU A 60 -5.98 -1.55 -19.75
CA LEU A 60 -6.11 -2.80 -20.52
C LEU A 60 -7.05 -3.78 -19.82
N SER A 61 -8.00 -4.34 -20.57
CA SER A 61 -8.89 -5.39 -20.07
C SER A 61 -8.18 -6.74 -19.96
N ILE A 62 -8.75 -7.66 -19.17
CA ILE A 62 -8.26 -9.04 -19.08
C ILE A 62 -8.26 -9.73 -20.45
N ASP A 63 -9.24 -9.45 -21.30
CA ASP A 63 -9.30 -10.01 -22.66
C ASP A 63 -8.17 -9.47 -23.56
N GLN A 64 -7.82 -8.19 -23.44
CA GLN A 64 -6.69 -7.58 -24.18
C GLN A 64 -5.34 -8.12 -23.68
N LEU A 65 -5.15 -8.26 -22.37
CA LEU A 65 -3.97 -8.92 -21.80
C LEU A 65 -3.89 -10.39 -22.26
N GLN A 66 -5.02 -11.10 -22.29
CA GLN A 66 -5.09 -12.46 -22.83
C GLN A 66 -4.80 -12.51 -24.34
N GLU A 67 -5.12 -11.48 -25.12
CA GLU A 67 -4.78 -11.39 -26.53
C GLU A 67 -3.28 -11.19 -26.73
N GLN A 68 -2.65 -10.25 -26.01
CA GLN A 68 -1.19 -10.04 -26.02
C GLN A 68 -0.39 -11.30 -25.61
N ILE A 69 -0.88 -12.08 -24.63
CA ILE A 69 -0.24 -13.35 -24.26
C ILE A 69 -0.51 -14.47 -25.28
N LYS A 70 -1.56 -14.36 -26.12
CA LYS A 70 -1.81 -15.32 -27.23
C LYS A 70 -0.99 -14.98 -28.48
N SER A 71 -0.76 -13.71 -28.78
CA SER A 71 0.07 -13.26 -29.90
C SER A 71 1.58 -13.37 -29.62
N GLY A 72 1.96 -13.36 -28.34
CA GLY A 72 3.36 -13.38 -27.90
C GLY A 72 3.97 -11.98 -27.72
N GLU A 73 3.16 -10.92 -27.80
CA GLU A 73 3.54 -9.55 -27.42
C GLU A 73 3.83 -9.43 -25.91
N ALA A 74 3.17 -10.26 -25.11
CA ALA A 74 3.38 -10.37 -23.67
C ALA A 74 3.54 -11.83 -23.23
N SER A 75 4.08 -12.01 -22.03
CA SER A 75 4.02 -13.24 -21.26
C SER A 75 3.53 -12.94 -19.85
N SER A 76 2.97 -13.95 -19.15
CA SER A 76 2.53 -13.86 -17.75
C SER A 76 3.66 -13.30 -16.89
N ARG A 77 4.88 -13.82 -17.08
CA ARG A 77 6.10 -13.39 -16.40
C ARG A 77 6.45 -11.94 -16.65
N SER A 78 6.26 -11.44 -17.88
CA SER A 78 6.47 -10.03 -18.22
C SER A 78 5.43 -9.10 -17.59
N LEU A 79 4.16 -9.52 -17.48
CA LEU A 79 3.13 -8.74 -16.80
C LEU A 79 3.47 -8.58 -15.31
N VAL A 80 3.95 -9.65 -14.65
CA VAL A 80 4.40 -9.59 -13.25
C VAL A 80 5.55 -8.60 -13.05
N ASP A 81 6.56 -8.56 -13.94
CA ASP A 81 7.62 -7.54 -13.82
C ASP A 81 7.08 -6.13 -13.99
N LYS A 82 6.25 -5.88 -15.01
CA LYS A 82 5.64 -4.57 -15.28
C LYS A 82 4.83 -4.06 -14.08
N TYR A 83 4.03 -4.90 -13.44
CA TYR A 83 3.29 -4.51 -12.23
C TYR A 83 4.18 -4.33 -10.99
N ILE A 84 5.22 -5.14 -10.80
CA ILE A 84 6.14 -4.98 -9.65
C ILE A 84 6.99 -3.71 -9.80
N GLU A 85 7.56 -3.44 -10.98
CA GLU A 85 8.24 -2.17 -11.26
C GLU A 85 7.28 -0.99 -11.03
N ARG A 86 6.02 -1.13 -11.46
CA ARG A 86 5.01 -0.08 -11.26
C ARG A 86 4.69 0.18 -9.78
N ILE A 87 4.72 -0.86 -8.93
CA ILE A 87 4.58 -0.73 -7.47
C ILE A 87 5.81 -0.04 -6.88
N GLU A 88 7.02 -0.49 -7.24
CA GLU A 88 8.29 0.12 -6.81
C GLU A 88 8.38 1.63 -7.16
N GLN A 89 7.80 2.05 -8.29
CA GLN A 89 7.76 3.45 -8.73
C GLN A 89 6.85 4.38 -7.91
N ILE A 90 5.82 3.88 -7.21
CA ILE A 90 4.75 4.74 -6.63
C ILE A 90 4.32 4.41 -5.20
N ASP A 91 4.52 3.18 -4.73
CA ASP A 91 3.72 2.68 -3.61
C ASP A 91 4.24 3.10 -2.23
N ASP A 92 5.45 3.65 -2.14
CA ASP A 92 5.92 4.38 -0.94
C ASP A 92 4.96 5.52 -0.54
N GLN A 93 4.36 6.19 -1.55
CA GLN A 93 3.41 7.28 -1.37
C GLN A 93 1.97 6.78 -1.19
N LEU A 94 1.54 5.77 -1.96
CA LEU A 94 0.16 5.28 -1.96
C LEU A 94 -0.13 4.28 -0.84
N ARG A 95 0.85 3.43 -0.52
CA ARG A 95 0.79 2.32 0.45
C ARG A 95 -0.33 1.33 0.11
N SER A 96 -0.36 1.02 -1.19
CA SER A 96 -1.15 0.02 -1.90
C SER A 96 -1.08 -1.38 -1.32
N VAL A 97 0.17 -1.82 -1.15
CA VAL A 97 0.60 -3.22 -1.16
C VAL A 97 1.38 -3.52 0.11
N ILE A 98 0.80 -4.31 1.02
CA ILE A 98 1.42 -4.64 2.30
C ILE A 98 2.55 -5.68 2.18
N GLU A 99 2.44 -6.58 1.20
CA GLU A 99 3.38 -7.65 0.92
C GLU A 99 3.29 -8.06 -0.57
N LEU A 100 4.40 -8.53 -1.14
CA LEU A 100 4.44 -9.15 -2.46
C LEU A 100 4.71 -10.64 -2.31
N ASN A 101 3.97 -11.51 -3.03
CA ASN A 101 4.26 -12.93 -3.04
C ASN A 101 5.68 -13.16 -3.63
N PRO A 102 6.63 -13.75 -2.87
CA PRO A 102 8.02 -13.91 -3.31
C PRO A 102 8.18 -14.90 -4.48
N ASP A 103 7.22 -15.80 -4.67
CA ASP A 103 7.19 -16.78 -5.75
C ASP A 103 6.44 -16.28 -7.01
N ALA A 104 5.84 -15.08 -6.99
CA ALA A 104 4.98 -14.57 -8.07
C ALA A 104 5.64 -14.65 -9.47
N ARG A 105 6.96 -14.44 -9.54
CA ARG A 105 7.76 -14.57 -10.77
C ARG A 105 7.84 -16.01 -11.26
N ALA A 106 8.17 -16.96 -10.38
CA ALA A 106 8.22 -18.38 -10.70
C ALA A 106 6.84 -18.97 -11.05
N ILE A 107 5.78 -18.52 -10.36
CA ILE A 107 4.40 -18.88 -10.67
C ILE A 107 4.02 -18.42 -12.09
N ALA A 108 4.44 -17.22 -12.49
CA ALA A 108 4.17 -16.69 -13.83
C ALA A 108 5.00 -17.38 -14.93
N GLU A 109 6.27 -17.71 -14.67
CA GLU A 109 7.08 -18.59 -15.53
C GLU A 109 6.41 -19.97 -15.74
N GLU A 110 5.82 -20.54 -14.69
CA GLU A 110 5.06 -21.80 -14.79
C GLU A 110 3.77 -21.65 -15.63
N MET A 111 3.04 -20.54 -15.50
CA MET A 111 1.88 -20.27 -16.37
C MET A 111 2.27 -20.11 -17.85
N ASP A 112 3.40 -19.47 -18.14
CA ASP A 112 3.94 -19.37 -19.51
C ASP A 112 4.39 -20.74 -20.04
N ARG A 113 4.98 -21.59 -19.18
CA ARG A 113 5.35 -22.97 -19.51
C ARG A 113 4.14 -23.86 -19.80
N GLU A 114 3.10 -23.81 -18.98
CA GLU A 114 1.86 -24.56 -19.22
C GLU A 114 1.16 -24.10 -20.51
N ARG A 115 1.13 -22.79 -20.77
CA ARG A 115 0.55 -22.23 -22.01
C ARG A 115 1.31 -22.73 -23.25
N SER A 116 2.65 -22.76 -23.21
CA SER A 116 3.45 -23.26 -24.33
C SER A 116 3.29 -24.76 -24.57
N ALA A 117 2.94 -25.53 -23.53
CA ALA A 117 2.53 -26.94 -23.64
C ALA A 117 1.07 -27.15 -24.10
N GLY A 118 0.31 -26.07 -24.36
CA GLY A 118 -1.11 -26.13 -24.76
C GLY A 118 -2.09 -26.27 -23.60
N HIS A 119 -1.64 -26.13 -22.35
CA HIS A 119 -2.46 -26.27 -21.14
C HIS A 119 -2.89 -24.91 -20.59
N SER A 120 -3.92 -24.31 -21.19
CA SER A 120 -4.55 -23.10 -20.65
C SER A 120 -5.64 -23.45 -19.61
N ARG A 121 -5.58 -22.82 -18.44
CA ARG A 121 -6.55 -22.92 -17.33
C ARG A 121 -7.79 -22.02 -17.50
N GLY A 122 -7.92 -21.31 -18.63
CA GLY A 122 -9.05 -20.41 -18.91
C GLY A 122 -8.70 -18.91 -18.88
N PRO A 123 -9.70 -18.00 -18.79
CA PRO A 123 -9.51 -16.55 -18.99
C PRO A 123 -8.54 -15.86 -18.03
N LEU A 124 -8.27 -16.44 -16.85
CA LEU A 124 -7.31 -15.90 -15.87
C LEU A 124 -5.92 -16.56 -15.95
N HIS A 125 -5.69 -17.50 -16.87
CA HIS A 125 -4.40 -18.19 -17.00
C HIS A 125 -3.27 -17.20 -17.29
N GLY A 126 -2.34 -17.02 -16.34
CA GLY A 126 -1.20 -16.10 -16.48
C GLY A 126 -1.49 -14.63 -16.14
N ILE A 127 -2.69 -14.30 -15.66
CA ILE A 127 -3.05 -12.92 -15.31
C ILE A 127 -2.66 -12.62 -13.85
N PRO A 128 -1.82 -11.60 -13.59
CA PRO A 128 -1.51 -11.19 -12.21
C PRO A 128 -2.75 -10.67 -11.48
N VAL A 129 -2.90 -11.03 -10.21
CA VAL A 129 -3.97 -10.55 -9.33
C VAL A 129 -3.42 -10.18 -7.96
N MET A 130 -4.09 -9.24 -7.28
CA MET A 130 -3.82 -8.90 -5.89
C MET A 130 -5.04 -9.29 -5.04
N VAL A 131 -4.79 -9.99 -3.94
CA VAL A 131 -5.80 -10.26 -2.89
C VAL A 131 -5.64 -9.24 -1.76
N LYS A 132 -6.68 -9.10 -0.93
CA LYS A 132 -6.63 -8.25 0.25
C LYS A 132 -6.13 -9.06 1.45
N ASP A 133 -5.36 -8.44 2.34
CA ASP A 133 -4.74 -9.00 3.56
C ASP A 133 -5.73 -9.60 4.61
N ASN A 134 -7.01 -9.73 4.28
CA ASN A 134 -8.01 -10.48 5.05
C ASN A 134 -8.52 -11.73 4.31
N ILE A 135 -7.76 -12.22 3.32
CA ILE A 135 -8.04 -13.40 2.50
C ILE A 135 -6.80 -14.30 2.56
N ASP A 136 -6.97 -15.51 3.10
CA ASP A 136 -5.93 -16.53 3.12
C ASP A 136 -5.52 -16.96 1.70
N SER A 137 -4.23 -16.89 1.39
CA SER A 137 -3.65 -17.29 0.09
C SER A 137 -3.17 -18.75 0.04
N ALA A 138 -2.88 -19.33 1.20
CA ALA A 138 -2.17 -20.61 1.37
C ALA A 138 -0.79 -20.68 0.66
N ASP A 139 -0.14 -19.54 0.43
CA ASP A 139 1.21 -19.43 -0.11
C ASP A 139 2.24 -19.01 0.98
N LYS A 140 3.18 -18.13 0.65
CA LYS A 140 4.23 -17.64 1.59
C LYS A 140 3.91 -16.26 2.18
N MET A 141 2.87 -15.57 1.71
CA MET A 141 2.44 -14.28 2.26
C MET A 141 1.75 -14.47 3.61
N LYS A 142 1.65 -13.38 4.36
CA LYS A 142 0.91 -13.29 5.63
C LYS A 142 -0.56 -12.92 5.36
N THR A 143 -1.40 -13.12 6.38
CA THR A 143 -2.81 -12.68 6.39
C THR A 143 -3.06 -11.97 7.71
N ALA A 144 -2.63 -10.72 7.80
CA ALA A 144 -2.58 -9.94 9.03
C ALA A 144 -3.84 -9.09 9.28
N ALA A 145 -4.72 -8.94 8.29
CA ALA A 145 -5.88 -8.03 8.29
C ALA A 145 -5.54 -6.60 8.74
N GLY A 146 -4.34 -6.11 8.40
CA GLY A 146 -3.79 -4.82 8.82
C GLY A 146 -3.34 -4.74 10.28
N SER A 147 -3.23 -5.88 10.99
CA SER A 147 -3.01 -5.96 12.43
C SER A 147 -1.73 -6.72 12.80
N LEU A 148 -0.86 -6.07 13.56
CA LEU A 148 0.35 -6.70 14.14
C LEU A 148 0.03 -7.91 15.03
N ALA A 149 -1.20 -8.05 15.53
CA ALA A 149 -1.63 -9.19 16.34
C ALA A 149 -1.82 -10.49 15.53
N LEU A 150 -1.83 -10.41 14.19
CA LEU A 150 -2.07 -11.55 13.29
C LEU A 150 -0.88 -11.84 12.34
N VAL A 151 0.21 -11.08 12.45
CA VAL A 151 1.40 -11.21 11.56
C VAL A 151 2.01 -12.61 11.56
N ASP A 152 1.89 -13.35 12.65
CA ASP A 152 2.36 -14.75 12.78
C ASP A 152 1.20 -15.73 13.06
N ALA A 153 -0.03 -15.36 12.69
CA ALA A 153 -1.18 -16.26 12.76
C ALA A 153 -1.10 -17.34 11.66
N PRO A 154 -1.41 -18.62 11.96
CA PRO A 154 -1.39 -19.67 10.96
C PRO A 154 -2.63 -19.62 10.06
N THR A 155 -2.42 -19.64 8.75
CA THR A 155 -3.44 -19.90 7.73
C THR A 155 -4.23 -21.18 8.08
N PRO A 156 -5.57 -21.16 8.06
CA PRO A 156 -6.39 -22.37 8.21
C PRO A 156 -6.10 -23.43 7.14
N ARG A 157 -6.53 -24.68 7.41
CA ARG A 157 -6.37 -25.84 6.52
C ARG A 157 -7.71 -26.56 6.33
#